data_AF-X1LED8-F1
#
_entry.id   AF-X1LED8-F1
#
_cell.length_a   1.000
_cell.length_b   1.000
_cell.length_c   1.000
_cell.angle_alpha   90.00
_cell.angle_beta   90.00
_cell.angle_gamma   90.00
#
_symmetry.space_group_name_H-M   'P 1'
#
loop_
_entity.id
_entity.type
_entity.pdbx_description
1 polymer ?
#
loop_
_entity_poly.entity_id
_entity_poly.type
_entity_poly.pdbx_seq_one_letter_code
_entity_poly.pdbx_strand_id
1 'polypeptide(L)' 'QPKKLGEFMIDAKIPRIWRQQVPLVCSPQHILWIVGWRIDDRVKVTESTKQILCLKFERLSP' A
#
# COMPACT_ATOMS: atom_id res chain seq x y z
N GLN A 1 7.49 11.83 -4.86
CA GLN A 1 7.86 12.61 -3.65
C GLN A 1 7.47 11.82 -2.40
N PRO A 2 8.36 11.68 -1.41
CA PRO A 2 8.01 11.00 -0.15
C PRO A 2 6.90 11.79 0.55
N LYS A 3 5.88 11.07 1.02
CA LYS A 3 4.71 11.65 1.69
C LYS A 3 4.44 10.88 2.97
N LYS A 4 4.13 11.57 4.07
CA LYS A 4 3.78 10.90 5.33
C LYS A 4 2.52 10.06 5.13
N LEU A 5 2.44 8.90 5.78
CA LEU A 5 1.28 8.01 5.66
C LEU A 5 -0.02 8.74 6.00
N GLY A 6 -0.06 9.44 7.14
CA GLY A 6 -1.25 10.18 7.57
C GLY A 6 -1.69 11.26 6.58
N GLU A 7 -0.73 11.96 5.96
CA GLU A 7 -0.98 12.97 4.93
C GLU A 7 -1.58 12.33 3.68
N PHE A 8 -1.03 11.19 3.23
CA PHE A 8 -1.62 10.43 2.13
C PHE A 8 -3.05 9.99 2.44
N MET A 9 -3.31 9.48 3.64
CA MET A 9 -4.64 9.02 4.04
C MET A 9 -5.68 10.15 4.10
N ILE A 10 -5.23 11.39 4.42
CA ILE A 10 -6.09 12.58 4.37
C ILE A 10 -6.44 12.91 2.93
N ASP A 11 -5.45 12.99 2.05
CA ASP A 11 -5.67 13.31 0.63
C ASP A 11 -6.55 12.27 -0.08
N ALA A 12 -6.34 10.99 0.24
CA ALA A 12 -7.15 9.88 -0.25
C ALA A 12 -8.54 9.80 0.43
N LYS A 13 -8.88 10.77 1.29
CA LYS A 13 -10.16 10.88 2.01
C LYS A 13 -10.54 9.63 2.79
N ILE A 14 -9.56 8.94 3.37
CA ILE A 14 -9.81 7.75 4.20
C ILE A 14 -10.40 8.20 5.54
N PRO A 15 -11.60 7.72 5.92
CA PRO A 15 -12.22 8.05 7.20
C PRO A 15 -11.29 7.75 8.38
N ARG A 16 -11.20 8.66 9.35
CA ARG A 16 -10.28 8.54 10.49
C ARG A 16 -10.42 7.19 11.22
N ILE A 17 -11.65 6.72 11.40
CA ILE A 17 -11.95 5.45 12.08
C ILE A 17 -11.41 4.23 11.32
N TRP A 18 -11.29 4.31 9.99
CA TRP A 18 -10.76 3.21 9.17
C TRP A 18 -9.25 3.24 9.04
N ARG A 19 -8.59 4.39 9.25
CA ARG A 19 -7.13 4.53 9.01
C ARG A 19 -6.28 3.53 9.80
N GLN A 20 -6.68 3.21 11.03
CA GLN A 20 -5.99 2.21 11.85
C GLN A 20 -6.25 0.75 11.42
N GLN A 21 -7.28 0.53 10.60
CA GLN A 21 -7.67 -0.77 10.09
C GLN A 21 -7.15 -1.03 8.66
N VAL A 22 -6.58 -0.02 8.01
CA VAL A 22 -5.98 -0.17 6.68
C VAL A 22 -4.76 -1.08 6.77
N PRO A 23 -4.75 -2.25 6.11
CA PRO A 23 -3.58 -3.10 6.09
C PRO A 23 -2.44 -2.43 5.33
N LEU A 24 -1.22 -2.61 5.82
CA LEU A 24 -0.01 -2.12 5.19
C LEU A 24 0.90 -3.30 4.90
N VAL A 25 1.42 -3.38 3.67
CA VAL A 25 2.55 -4.27 3.37
C VAL A 25 3.82 -3.46 3.53
N CYS A 26 4.69 -3.92 4.41
CA CYS A 26 5.93 -3.22 4.76
C CYS A 26 7.14 -4.10 4.53
N SER A 27 8.23 -3.47 4.09
CA SER A 27 9.58 -3.97 4.28
C SER A 27 10.14 -3.40 5.58
N PRO A 28 11.32 -3.87 6.05
CA PRO A 28 12.01 -3.22 7.16
C PRO A 28 12.35 -1.74 6.92
N GLN A 29 12.43 -1.30 5.66
CA GLN A 29 12.85 0.06 5.31
C GLN A 29 11.68 1.01 5.03
N HIS A 30 10.57 0.51 4.47
CA HIS A 30 9.44 1.35 4.05
C HIS A 30 8.16 0.56 3.76
N ILE A 31 7.05 1.30 3.65
CA ILE A 31 5.74 0.79 3.22
C ILE A 31 5.77 0.54 1.71
N LEU A 32 5.42 -0.68 1.29
CA LEU A 32 5.38 -1.14 -0.10
C LEU A 32 4.00 -0.92 -0.72
N TRP A 33 2.95 -1.19 0.05
CA TRP A 33 1.56 -1.11 -0.43
C TRP A 33 0.64 -0.69 0.72
N ILE A 34 -0.15 0.36 0.47
CA ILE A 34 -1.29 0.73 1.31
C ILE A 34 -2.47 -0.03 0.71
N VAL A 35 -2.88 -1.12 1.36
CA VAL A 35 -3.75 -2.16 0.77
C VAL A 35 -5.11 -1.59 0.41
N GLY A 36 -5.49 -1.64 -0.87
CA GLY A 36 -6.72 -1.01 -1.38
C GLY A 36 -6.55 0.43 -1.86
N TRP A 37 -5.35 1.02 -1.76
CA TRP A 37 -5.05 2.38 -2.23
C TRP A 37 -3.91 2.44 -3.24
N ARG A 38 -2.65 2.41 -2.81
CA ARG A 38 -1.50 2.61 -3.73
C ARG A 38 -0.28 1.78 -3.37
N ILE A 39 0.46 1.39 -4.40
CA ILE A 39 1.80 0.79 -4.30
C ILE A 39 2.86 1.90 -4.34
N ASP A 40 3.94 1.75 -3.58
CA ASP A 40 5.10 2.63 -3.63
C ASP A 40 5.78 2.57 -5.01
N ASP A 41 6.08 3.72 -5.61
CA ASP A 41 6.66 3.79 -6.95
C ASP A 41 7.98 3.04 -7.07
N ARG A 42 8.76 2.94 -5.98
CA ARG A 42 10.07 2.29 -5.96
C ARG A 42 10.02 0.77 -6.15
N VAL A 43 8.86 0.16 -5.92
CA VAL A 43 8.69 -1.31 -5.94
C VAL A 43 7.70 -1.77 -7.01
N LYS A 44 7.28 -0.87 -7.89
CA LYS A 44 6.49 -1.24 -9.06
C LYS A 44 7.28 -2.17 -9.97
N VAL A 45 6.59 -3.13 -10.56
CA VAL A 45 7.15 -4.00 -11.59
C VAL A 45 7.49 -3.17 -12.82
N THR A 46 8.70 -3.38 -13.32
CA THR A 46 9.26 -2.77 -14.53
C THR A 46 9.71 -3.85 -15.50
N GLU A 47 10.08 -3.48 -16.72
CA GLU A 47 10.67 -4.39 -17.72
C GLU A 47 11.97 -5.06 -17.24
N SER A 48 12.71 -4.42 -16.33
CA SER A 48 13.94 -4.97 -15.76
C SER A 48 13.71 -5.88 -14.54
N THR A 49 12.45 -6.06 -14.10
CA THR A 49 12.13 -6.86 -12.92
C THR A 49 12.28 -8.35 -13.22
N LYS A 50 13.18 -9.02 -12.50
CA LYS A 50 13.46 -10.45 -12.69
C LYS A 50 12.62 -11.38 -11.81
N GLN A 51 12.16 -10.89 -10.67
CA GLN A 51 11.40 -11.65 -9.69
C GLN A 51 10.28 -10.78 -9.14
N ILE A 52 9.10 -11.36 -8.98
CA ILE A 52 7.89 -10.65 -8.58
C ILE A 52 7.30 -11.36 -7.35
N LEU A 53 6.97 -10.59 -6.33
CA LEU A 53 6.11 -11.02 -5.24
C LEU A 53 4.67 -10.62 -5.58
N CYS A 54 3.79 -11.61 -5.75
CA CYS A 54 2.37 -11.38 -5.99
C CYS A 54 1.59 -11.47 -4.67
N LEU A 55 0.93 -10.38 -4.28
CA LEU A 55 0.04 -10.33 -3.12
C LEU A 55 -1.37 -9.98 -3.60
N LYS A 56 -2.37 -10.63 -3.02
CA LYS A 56 -3.78 -10.39 -3.31
C LYS A 56 -4.51 -10.11 -2.00
N PHE A 57 -5.34 -9.08 -1.99
CA PHE A 57 -6.22 -8.76 -0.88
C PHE A 57 -7.65 -8.91 -1.36
N GLU A 58 -8.38 -9.85 -0.77
CA GLU A 58 -9.73 -10.20 -1.16
C GLU A 58 -10.65 -10.16 0.04
N ARG A 59 -11.87 -9.66 -0.17
CA ARG A 59 -12.93 -9.91 0.79
C ARG A 59 -13.33 -11.38 0.65
N LEU A 60 -13.04 -12.16 1.69
CA LEU A 60 -13.61 -13.50 1.81
C LEU A 60 -15.13 -13.32 1.93
N SER A 61 -15.84 -13.73 0.90
CA SER A 61 -17.30 -13.83 0.95
C SER A 61 -17.61 -15.24 1.49
N PRO A 62 -18.56 -15.39 2.43
CA PRO A 62 -19.06 -16.72 2.76
C PRO A 62 -19.75 -17.37 1.56
#